data_AF-A0A7W3TQT7-F1
#
_entry.id   AF-A0A7W3TQT7-F1
#
_cell.length_a   1.000
_cell.length_b   1.000
_cell.length_c   1.000
_cell.angle_alpha   90.00
_cell.angle_beta   90.00
_cell.angle_gamma   90.00
#
_symmetry.space_group_name_H-M   'P 1'
#
loop_
_entity.id
_entity.type
_entity.pdbx_description
1 polymer ?
#
loop_
_entity_poly.entity_id
_entity_poly.type
_entity_poly.pdbx_seq_one_letter_code
_entity_poly.pdbx_strand_id
1 'polypeptide(L)'
;MELKELTEKTLALFNSKNTAELIKKLPSYWNDNDAKAKFKELVGDLSIDWLQKIFQYYEADRKDKKQDYTPTSLAKLMASLTLRNNEKHITDMCAGSGALTIQCWNLNHDIEAECLEFDEKVIPILLFNLAVRNINATVYQVDVLQQEVTNSWQVVAGDEFGKVIDNGNDN
;
A
#
# COMPACT_ATOMS: atom_id res chain seq x y z
N MET A 1 -16.95 -2.41 -9.77
CA MET A 1 -16.97 -0.95 -9.95
C MET A 1 -16.04 -0.59 -11.10
N GLU A 2 -16.51 0.24 -12.03
CA GLU A 2 -15.69 0.73 -13.14
C GLU A 2 -14.57 1.66 -12.65
N LEU A 3 -13.43 1.71 -13.35
CA LEU A 3 -12.26 2.47 -12.89
C LEU A 3 -12.54 3.98 -12.74
N LYS A 4 -13.28 4.57 -13.68
CA LYS A 4 -13.66 5.98 -13.63
C LYS A 4 -14.53 6.27 -12.40
N GLU A 5 -15.54 5.43 -12.17
CA GLU A 5 -16.43 5.54 -11.01
C GLU A 5 -15.67 5.39 -9.69
N LEU A 6 -14.78 4.39 -9.60
CA LEU A 6 -13.89 4.18 -8.46
C LEU A 6 -13.04 5.42 -8.18
N THR A 7 -12.47 6.00 -9.24
CA THR A 7 -11.61 7.18 -9.13
C THR A 7 -12.39 8.38 -8.63
N GLU A 8 -13.53 8.70 -9.25
CA GLU A 8 -14.38 9.84 -8.86
C GLU A 8 -14.86 9.73 -7.40
N LYS A 9 -15.31 8.55 -6.98
CA LYS A 9 -15.74 8.31 -5.59
C LYS A 9 -14.59 8.37 -4.59
N THR A 10 -13.42 7.84 -4.94
CA THR A 10 -12.22 7.90 -4.09
C THR A 10 -11.75 9.35 -3.92
N LEU A 11 -11.72 10.13 -5.00
CA LEU A 11 -11.39 11.55 -4.96
C LEU A 11 -12.34 12.34 -4.06
N ALA A 12 -13.65 12.08 -4.17
CA ALA A 12 -14.65 12.71 -3.32
C ALA A 12 -14.46 12.35 -1.83
N LEU A 13 -14.19 11.08 -1.52
CA LEU A 13 -13.97 10.60 -0.15
C LEU A 13 -12.79 11.31 0.53
N PHE A 14 -11.68 11.45 -0.17
CA PHE A 14 -10.47 12.11 0.34
C PHE A 14 -10.37 13.60 0.00
N ASN A 15 -11.50 14.23 -0.34
CA ASN A 15 -11.62 15.65 -0.65
C ASN A 15 -10.50 16.16 -1.60
N SER A 16 -10.26 15.44 -2.70
CA SER A 16 -9.16 15.67 -3.64
C SER A 16 -9.70 15.99 -5.02
N LYS A 17 -9.13 16.98 -5.73
CA LYS A 17 -9.62 17.41 -7.06
C LYS A 17 -9.12 16.52 -8.18
N ASN A 18 -7.98 15.87 -7.99
CA ASN A 18 -7.35 14.95 -8.95
C ASN A 18 -6.46 13.93 -8.23
N THR A 19 -5.97 12.94 -8.97
CA THR A 19 -5.18 11.81 -8.45
C THR A 19 -3.83 12.23 -7.87
N ALA A 20 -3.17 13.23 -8.43
CA ALA A 20 -1.93 13.78 -7.86
C ALA A 20 -2.18 14.47 -6.50
N GLU A 21 -3.30 15.16 -6.34
CA GLU A 21 -3.71 15.75 -5.05
C GLU A 21 -4.07 14.66 -4.03
N LEU A 22 -4.73 13.58 -4.48
CA LEU A 22 -5.04 12.42 -3.64
C LEU A 22 -3.77 11.84 -3.00
N ILE A 23 -2.71 11.59 -3.79
CA ILE A 23 -1.43 11.08 -3.26
C ILE A 23 -0.90 11.98 -2.16
N LYS A 24 -0.89 13.30 -2.39
CA LYS A 24 -0.38 14.29 -1.44
C LYS A 24 -1.22 14.37 -0.16
N LYS A 25 -2.52 14.08 -0.25
CA LYS A 25 -3.45 14.15 0.89
C LYS A 25 -3.54 12.85 1.69
N LEU A 26 -3.31 11.69 1.08
CA LEU A 26 -3.36 10.39 1.75
C LEU A 26 -2.64 10.33 3.12
N PRO A 27 -1.48 10.98 3.32
CA PRO A 27 -0.83 10.99 4.63
C PRO A 27 -1.69 11.53 5.77
N SER A 28 -2.52 12.53 5.49
CA SER A 28 -3.46 13.08 6.49
C SER A 28 -4.57 12.11 6.90
N TYR A 29 -4.78 11.03 6.14
CA TYR A 29 -5.82 10.03 6.36
C TYR A 29 -5.30 8.67 6.82
N TRP A 30 -3.99 8.45 6.93
CA TRP A 30 -3.42 7.17 7.38
C TRP A 30 -3.99 6.70 8.74
N ASN A 31 -4.18 7.65 9.65
CA ASN A 31 -4.70 7.42 11.00
C ASN A 31 -6.16 7.84 11.18
N ASP A 32 -6.86 8.19 10.09
CA ASP A 32 -8.28 8.49 10.12
C ASP A 32 -9.09 7.20 9.93
N ASN A 33 -9.61 6.67 11.04
CA ASN A 33 -10.40 5.43 11.02
C ASN A 33 -11.76 5.60 10.33
N ASP A 34 -12.36 6.80 10.35
CA ASP A 34 -13.62 7.05 9.64
C ASP A 34 -13.39 7.06 8.13
N ALA A 35 -12.30 7.68 7.67
CA ALA A 35 -11.91 7.62 6.26
C ALA A 35 -11.60 6.18 5.79
N LYS A 36 -10.87 5.40 6.60
CA LYS A 36 -10.60 3.98 6.32
C LYS A 36 -11.87 3.14 6.27
N ALA A 37 -12.81 3.34 7.20
CA ALA A 37 -14.10 2.68 7.20
C ALA A 37 -14.93 3.01 5.95
N LYS A 38 -15.04 4.30 5.61
CA LYS A 38 -15.73 4.75 4.39
C LYS A 38 -15.07 4.20 3.13
N PHE A 39 -13.73 4.10 3.10
CA PHE A 39 -13.02 3.52 1.96
C PHE A 39 -13.31 2.03 1.83
N LYS A 40 -13.28 1.28 2.95
CA LYS A 40 -13.66 -0.14 3.00
C LYS A 40 -15.10 -0.35 2.53
N GLU A 41 -16.04 0.49 2.95
CA GLU A 41 -17.44 0.45 2.48
C GLU A 41 -17.54 0.73 0.97
N LEU A 42 -16.83 1.75 0.49
CA LEU A 42 -16.80 2.12 -0.92
C LEU A 42 -16.34 0.96 -1.81
N VAL A 43 -15.26 0.29 -1.42
CA VAL A 43 -14.63 -0.74 -2.26
C VAL A 43 -15.11 -2.16 -1.98
N GLY A 44 -15.68 -2.41 -0.80
CA GLY A 44 -16.23 -3.69 -0.34
C GLY A 44 -15.17 -4.75 -0.02
N ASP A 45 -14.34 -5.10 -1.00
CA ASP A 45 -13.39 -6.21 -0.91
C ASP A 45 -11.95 -5.71 -0.80
N LEU A 46 -11.39 -5.72 0.41
CA LEU A 46 -10.00 -5.31 0.65
C LEU A 46 -8.95 -6.34 0.19
N SER A 47 -9.33 -7.52 -0.29
CA SER A 47 -8.37 -8.47 -0.89
C SER A 47 -7.75 -7.95 -2.19
N ILE A 48 -8.35 -6.90 -2.77
CA ILE A 48 -7.93 -6.23 -3.99
C ILE A 48 -7.19 -4.93 -3.64
N ASP A 49 -6.07 -4.68 -4.33
CA ASP A 49 -5.40 -3.37 -4.31
C ASP A 49 -6.15 -2.38 -5.22
N TRP A 50 -7.18 -1.74 -4.67
CA TRP A 50 -8.01 -0.77 -5.41
C TRP A 50 -7.27 0.51 -5.77
N LEU A 51 -6.40 0.97 -4.87
CA LEU A 51 -5.62 2.19 -5.07
C LEU A 51 -4.63 2.00 -6.22
N GLN A 52 -3.96 0.85 -6.33
CA GLN A 52 -3.09 0.53 -7.47
C GLN A 52 -3.79 0.76 -8.81
N LYS A 53 -5.07 0.38 -8.95
CA LYS A 53 -5.79 0.56 -10.24
C LYS A 53 -5.87 2.03 -10.64
N ILE A 54 -6.13 2.92 -9.68
CA ILE A 54 -6.19 4.37 -9.90
C ILE A 54 -4.79 4.86 -10.29
N PHE A 55 -3.78 4.55 -9.47
CA PHE A 55 -2.43 5.07 -9.64
C PHE A 55 -1.74 4.54 -10.89
N GLN A 56 -1.89 3.24 -11.18
CA GLN A 56 -1.38 2.63 -12.40
C GLN A 56 -1.93 3.28 -13.67
N TYR A 57 -3.17 3.75 -13.66
CA TYR A 57 -3.79 4.37 -14.82
C TYR A 57 -3.44 5.85 -14.95
N TYR A 58 -3.53 6.61 -13.86
CA TYR A 58 -3.44 8.08 -13.90
C TYR A 58 -2.05 8.65 -13.57
N GLU A 59 -1.26 7.97 -12.74
CA GLU A 59 -0.03 8.54 -12.15
C GLU A 59 1.24 7.73 -12.49
N ALA A 60 1.10 6.51 -13.00
CA ALA A 60 2.26 5.70 -13.37
C ALA A 60 3.03 6.33 -14.53
N ASP A 61 4.35 6.40 -14.37
CA ASP A 61 5.26 6.89 -15.39
C ASP A 61 5.52 5.82 -16.46
N ARG A 62 4.48 5.55 -17.26
CA ARG A 62 4.53 4.57 -18.35
C ARG A 62 5.36 5.05 -19.54
N LYS A 63 5.55 6.36 -19.67
CA LYS A 63 6.23 6.95 -20.83
C LYS A 63 7.74 6.85 -20.67
N ASP A 64 8.25 7.24 -19.50
CA ASP A 64 9.70 7.35 -19.30
C ASP A 64 10.25 6.11 -18.56
N LYS A 65 9.52 5.59 -17.56
CA LYS A 65 9.95 4.39 -16.80
C LYS A 65 9.36 3.07 -17.29
N LYS A 66 8.32 3.10 -18.13
CA LYS A 66 7.60 1.89 -18.61
C LYS A 66 7.22 0.93 -17.47
N GLN A 67 6.87 1.48 -16.32
CA GLN A 67 6.58 0.69 -15.13
C GLN A 67 5.22 0.01 -15.29
N ASP A 68 5.22 -1.32 -15.30
CA ASP A 68 4.02 -2.14 -15.17
C ASP A 68 3.96 -2.72 -13.75
N TYR A 69 2.78 -2.70 -13.16
CA TYR A 69 2.55 -3.31 -11.85
C TYR A 69 2.41 -4.83 -11.97
N THR A 70 2.76 -5.54 -10.88
CA THR A 70 2.69 -6.99 -10.81
C THR A 70 1.28 -7.52 -11.10
N PRO A 71 1.09 -8.35 -12.14
CA PRO A 71 -0.19 -9.00 -12.40
C PRO A 71 -0.66 -9.83 -11.20
N THR A 72 -1.95 -9.78 -10.89
CA THR A 72 -2.53 -10.47 -9.73
C THR A 72 -2.26 -11.98 -9.72
N SER A 73 -2.20 -12.63 -10.89
CA SER A 73 -1.86 -14.06 -10.99
C SER A 73 -0.46 -14.37 -10.50
N LEU A 74 0.53 -13.52 -10.83
CA LEU A 74 1.90 -13.64 -10.36
C LEU A 74 1.99 -13.32 -8.86
N ALA A 75 1.28 -12.29 -8.39
CA ALA A 75 1.26 -11.94 -6.97
C ALA A 75 0.71 -13.09 -6.11
N LYS A 76 -0.36 -13.77 -6.55
CA LYS A 76 -0.92 -14.95 -5.87
C LYS A 76 0.06 -16.13 -5.87
N LEU A 77 0.75 -16.37 -6.98
CA LEU A 77 1.78 -17.40 -7.06
C LEU A 77 2.91 -17.13 -6.07
N MET A 78 3.43 -15.89 -6.04
CA MET A 78 4.49 -15.50 -5.11
C MET A 78 4.06 -15.66 -3.65
N ALA A 79 2.86 -15.20 -3.28
CA ALA A 79 2.34 -15.39 -1.93
C ALA A 79 2.28 -16.87 -1.51
N SER A 80 1.87 -17.74 -2.44
CA SER A 80 1.78 -19.18 -2.18
C SER A 80 3.15 -19.84 -1.99
N LEU A 81 4.19 -19.32 -2.67
CA LEU A 81 5.56 -19.78 -2.51
C LEU A 81 6.18 -19.26 -1.20
N THR A 82 6.02 -17.96 -0.92
CA THR A 82 6.56 -17.30 0.27
C THR A 82 6.03 -17.91 1.56
N LEU A 83 4.72 -18.19 1.62
CA LEU A 83 4.06 -18.68 2.85
C LEU A 83 4.00 -20.21 2.95
N ARG A 84 4.64 -20.95 2.05
CA ARG A 84 4.55 -22.41 1.95
C ARG A 84 4.83 -23.15 3.27
N ASN A 85 5.72 -22.61 4.11
CA ASN A 85 6.15 -23.22 5.36
C ASN A 85 5.51 -22.56 6.60
N ASN A 86 4.34 -21.95 6.46
CA ASN A 86 3.70 -21.14 7.51
C ASN A 86 4.58 -19.96 7.97
N GLU A 87 5.39 -19.41 7.07
CA GLU A 87 6.14 -18.18 7.34
C GLU A 87 5.16 -17.05 7.69
N LYS A 88 5.56 -16.24 8.66
CA LYS A 88 4.78 -15.07 9.09
C LYS A 88 5.47 -13.76 8.78
N HIS A 89 6.80 -13.76 8.70
CA HIS A 89 7.57 -12.57 8.36
C HIS A 89 7.88 -12.58 6.87
N ILE A 90 7.59 -11.48 6.18
CA ILE A 90 7.90 -11.32 4.77
C ILE A 90 8.69 -10.03 4.53
N THR A 91 9.61 -10.06 3.57
CA THR A 91 10.27 -8.85 3.07
C THR A 91 9.85 -8.63 1.61
N ASP A 92 9.20 -7.50 1.35
CA ASP A 92 8.74 -7.05 0.03
C ASP A 92 9.69 -5.95 -0.46
N MET A 93 10.67 -6.36 -1.27
CA MET A 93 11.63 -5.44 -1.88
C MET A 93 11.02 -4.80 -3.13
N CYS A 94 11.07 -3.47 -3.21
CA CYS A 94 10.37 -2.67 -4.22
C CYS A 94 8.84 -2.85 -4.11
N ALA A 95 8.32 -2.68 -2.89
CA ALA A 95 6.96 -3.04 -2.52
C ALA A 95 5.87 -2.35 -3.36
N GLY A 96 6.17 -1.19 -3.95
CA GLY A 96 5.22 -0.36 -4.67
C GLY A 96 4.02 -0.06 -3.79
N SER A 97 2.81 -0.31 -4.30
CA SER A 97 1.56 -0.14 -3.53
C SER A 97 1.30 -1.23 -2.48
N GLY A 98 2.20 -2.23 -2.37
CA GLY A 98 2.07 -3.37 -1.46
C GLY A 98 1.34 -4.56 -2.07
N ALA A 99 1.26 -4.67 -3.40
CA ALA A 99 0.44 -5.67 -4.07
C ALA A 99 0.83 -7.12 -3.72
N LEU A 100 2.13 -7.41 -3.57
CA LEU A 100 2.61 -8.73 -3.13
C LEU A 100 2.26 -8.97 -1.66
N THR A 101 2.57 -7.99 -0.80
CA THR A 101 2.20 -8.00 0.63
C THR A 101 0.71 -8.26 0.86
N ILE A 102 -0.18 -7.61 0.09
CA ILE A 102 -1.64 -7.83 0.17
C ILE A 102 -2.00 -9.28 -0.20
N GLN A 103 -1.35 -9.89 -1.20
CA GLN A 103 -1.63 -11.29 -1.53
C GLN A 103 -1.10 -12.27 -0.47
N CYS A 104 0.01 -11.96 0.19
CA CYS A 104 0.44 -12.72 1.37
C CYS A 104 -0.60 -12.60 2.50
N TRP A 105 -1.07 -11.39 2.79
CA TRP A 105 -2.11 -11.14 3.78
C TRP A 105 -3.43 -11.87 3.47
N ASN A 106 -3.81 -11.96 2.19
CA ASN A 106 -5.00 -12.71 1.76
C ASN A 106 -4.92 -14.22 2.06
N LEU A 107 -3.71 -14.78 2.18
CA LEU A 107 -3.51 -16.19 2.53
C LEU A 107 -3.32 -16.38 4.04
N ASN A 108 -2.72 -15.40 4.72
CA ASN A 108 -2.48 -15.42 6.16
C ASN A 108 -2.59 -14.00 6.73
N HIS A 109 -3.62 -13.73 7.54
CA HIS A 109 -3.83 -12.43 8.15
C HIS A 109 -2.87 -12.13 9.31
N ASP A 110 -2.11 -13.13 9.80
CA ASP A 110 -1.14 -12.98 10.89
C ASP A 110 0.28 -12.68 10.40
N ILE A 111 0.44 -12.20 9.16
CA ILE A 111 1.77 -11.82 8.66
C ILE A 111 2.27 -10.51 9.28
N GLU A 112 3.58 -10.39 9.37
CA GLU A 112 4.31 -9.16 9.62
C GLU A 112 5.16 -8.86 8.38
N ALA A 113 5.02 -7.66 7.83
CA ALA A 113 5.67 -7.27 6.59
C ALA A 113 6.80 -6.27 6.82
N GLU A 114 7.91 -6.46 6.12
CA GLU A 114 8.93 -5.45 5.91
C GLU A 114 8.85 -4.99 4.44
N CYS A 115 8.49 -3.74 4.21
CA CYS A 115 8.36 -3.18 2.86
C CYS A 115 9.47 -2.18 2.61
N LEU A 116 10.27 -2.42 1.57
CA LEU A 116 11.34 -1.54 1.13
C LEU A 116 10.90 -0.88 -0.19
N GLU A 117 10.75 0.44 -0.21
CA GLU A 117 10.28 1.16 -1.40
C GLU A 117 11.10 2.42 -1.65
N PHE A 118 11.36 2.75 -2.91
CA PHE A 118 12.19 3.90 -3.28
C PHE A 118 11.35 5.14 -3.64
N ASP A 119 10.24 4.95 -4.36
CA ASP A 119 9.45 6.03 -4.93
C ASP A 119 8.57 6.72 -3.88
N GLU A 120 8.94 7.95 -3.52
CA GLU A 120 8.22 8.82 -2.59
C GLU A 120 6.73 8.99 -2.93
N LYS A 121 6.34 8.89 -4.21
CA LYS A 121 4.95 9.06 -4.64
C LYS A 121 4.09 7.85 -4.29
N VAL A 122 4.71 6.68 -4.11
CA VAL A 122 4.01 5.43 -3.83
C VAL A 122 3.91 5.15 -2.34
N ILE A 123 4.83 5.68 -1.53
CA ILE A 123 4.82 5.55 -0.06
C ILE A 123 3.45 5.91 0.56
N PRO A 124 2.76 7.01 0.20
CA PRO A 124 1.44 7.32 0.75
C PRO A 124 0.37 6.28 0.47
N ILE A 125 0.48 5.62 -0.67
CA ILE A 125 -0.44 4.59 -1.13
C ILE A 125 -0.18 3.31 -0.36
N LEU A 126 1.09 2.90 -0.27
CA LEU A 126 1.55 1.74 0.48
C LEU A 126 1.09 1.80 1.94
N LEU A 127 1.39 2.91 2.63
CA LEU A 127 1.03 3.08 4.05
C LEU A 127 -0.47 3.07 4.28
N PHE A 128 -1.26 3.72 3.41
CA PHE A 128 -2.72 3.64 3.51
C PHE A 128 -3.22 2.22 3.27
N ASN A 129 -2.67 1.51 2.27
CA ASN A 129 -3.04 0.14 1.93
C ASN A 129 -2.79 -0.84 3.09
N LEU A 130 -1.67 -0.70 3.78
CA LEU A 130 -1.33 -1.51 4.96
C LEU A 130 -2.24 -1.17 6.14
N ALA A 131 -2.43 0.13 6.42
CA ALA A 131 -3.26 0.60 7.52
C ALA A 131 -4.74 0.20 7.36
N VAL A 132 -5.34 0.37 6.19
CA VAL A 132 -6.76 0.00 5.96
C VAL A 132 -7.01 -1.51 6.04
N ARG A 133 -5.96 -2.33 5.88
CA ARG A 133 -6.03 -3.80 6.01
C ARG A 133 -5.56 -4.32 7.36
N ASN A 134 -5.19 -3.42 8.27
CA ASN A 134 -4.68 -3.79 9.59
C ASN A 134 -3.43 -4.68 9.54
N ILE A 135 -2.57 -4.50 8.54
CA ILE A 135 -1.36 -5.31 8.35
C ILE A 135 -0.25 -4.73 9.23
N ASN A 136 0.32 -5.56 10.13
CA ASN A 136 1.53 -5.20 10.86
C ASN A 136 2.69 -5.08 9.87
N ALA A 137 3.34 -3.91 9.84
CA ALA A 137 4.43 -3.69 8.91
C ALA A 137 5.46 -2.67 9.39
N THR A 138 6.69 -2.82 8.92
CA THR A 138 7.69 -1.75 8.88
C THR A 138 7.91 -1.35 7.42
N VAL A 139 7.88 -0.05 7.13
CA VAL A 139 8.06 0.50 5.79
C VAL A 139 9.29 1.40 5.79
N TYR A 140 10.21 1.15 4.89
CA TYR A 140 11.39 2.01 4.68
C TYR A 140 11.32 2.65 3.30
N GLN A 141 11.52 3.96 3.26
CA GLN A 141 11.89 4.62 2.02
C GLN A 141 13.40 4.45 1.82
N VAL A 142 13.82 3.67 0.83
CA VAL A 142 15.21 3.20 0.71
C VAL A 142 15.65 3.00 -0.73
N ASP A 143 16.88 3.39 -1.04
CA ASP A 143 17.61 2.84 -2.20
C ASP A 143 18.22 1.50 -1.79
N VAL A 144 17.59 0.40 -2.17
CA VAL A 144 18.03 -0.95 -1.78
C VAL A 144 19.40 -1.35 -2.36
N LEU A 145 19.86 -0.68 -3.43
CA LEU A 145 21.17 -0.94 -4.02
C LEU A 145 22.27 -0.21 -3.26
N GLN A 146 21.99 1.01 -2.80
CA GLN A 146 22.92 1.82 -2.00
C GLN A 146 22.81 1.58 -0.49
N GLN A 147 21.73 0.91 -0.05
CA GLN A 147 21.39 0.69 1.37
C GLN A 147 21.20 2.01 2.14
N GLU A 148 20.71 3.05 1.45
CA GLU A 148 20.45 4.36 2.05
C GLU A 148 18.96 4.51 2.37
N VAL A 149 18.64 4.54 3.66
CA VAL A 149 17.28 4.77 4.17
C VAL A 149 17.08 6.26 4.36
N THR A 150 16.02 6.80 3.74
CA THR A 150 15.68 8.23 3.85
C THR A 150 14.63 8.49 4.93
N ASN A 151 13.66 7.59 5.07
CA ASN A 151 12.55 7.70 6.03
C ASN A 151 12.09 6.30 6.45
N SER A 152 11.45 6.18 7.61
CA SER A 152 10.81 4.91 8.02
C SER A 152 9.52 5.11 8.81
N TRP A 153 8.62 4.14 8.68
CA TRP A 153 7.33 4.10 9.35
C TRP A 153 7.03 2.71 9.89
N GLN A 154 6.22 2.64 10.93
CA GLN A 154 5.57 1.42 11.39
C GLN A 154 4.07 1.50 11.20
N VAL A 155 3.47 0.39 10.76
CA VAL A 155 2.02 0.16 10.81
C VAL A 155 1.77 -0.85 11.90
N VAL A 156 1.12 -0.42 12.98
CA VAL A 156 0.77 -1.26 14.13
C VAL A 156 -0.71 -1.61 14.04
N ALA A 157 -1.03 -2.90 14.00
CA ALA A 157 -2.40 -3.38 13.95
C ALA A 157 -3.18 -2.93 15.19
N GLY A 158 -4.39 -2.39 14.96
CA GLY A 158 -5.37 -2.07 15.99
C GLY A 158 -6.53 -3.08 15.96
N ASP A 159 -7.70 -2.65 16.44
CA ASP A 159 -8.89 -3.52 16.46
C ASP A 159 -9.42 -3.84 15.05
N GLU A 160 -9.49 -2.82 14.18
CA GLU A 160 -9.98 -2.98 12.79
C GLU A 160 -9.02 -2.41 11.74
N PHE A 161 -8.32 -1.33 12.07
CA PHE A 161 -7.39 -0.65 11.16
C PHE A 161 -6.05 -0.39 11.85
N GLY A 162 -4.98 -0.47 11.07
CA GLY A 162 -3.63 -0.19 11.53
C GLY A 162 -3.41 1.30 11.77
N LYS A 163 -2.52 1.60 12.70
CA LYS A 163 -2.02 2.94 13.01
C LYS A 163 -0.63 3.11 12.42
N VAL A 164 -0.46 4.14 11.59
CA VAL A 164 0.84 4.54 11.04
C VAL A 164 1.57 5.43 12.04
N ILE A 165 2.81 5.07 12.35
CA ILE A 165 3.73 5.79 13.23
C ILE A 165 4.94 6.16 12.37
N ASP A 166 5.24 7.45 12.30
CA ASP A 166 6.47 7.94 11.69
C ASP A 166 7.60 7.83 12.71
N ASN A 167 8.67 7.12 12.36
CA ASN A 167 9.80 6.94 13.26
C ASN A 167 10.77 8.12 13.21
N GLY A 168 10.55 9.09 12.31
CA GLY A 168 11.50 10.15 12.01
C GLY A 168 12.75 9.61 11.31
N ASN A 169 13.65 10.53 10.95
CA ASN A 169 14.96 10.15 10.42
C ASN A 169 15.82 9.70 11.60
N ASP A 170 16.12 8.41 11.66
CA ASP A 170 17.25 7.90 12.43
C ASP A 170 18.57 8.35 11.76
N ASN A 171 18.87 9.65 11.89
CA ASN A 171 20.17 10.25 11.56
C ASN A 171 20.93 10.57 12.84
#